data_AF-Q97JW5-F1
#
_entry.id   AF-Q97JW5-F1
#
_cell.length_a   1.000
_cell.length_b   1.000
_cell.length_c   1.000
_cell.angle_alpha   90.00
_cell.angle_beta   90.00
_cell.angle_gamma   90.00
#
_symmetry.space_group_name_H-M   'P 1'
#
loop_
_entity.id
_entity.type
_entity.pdbx_description
1 polymer ?
#
loop_
_entity_poly.entity_id
_entity_poly.type
_entity_poly.pdbx_seq_one_letter_code
_entity_poly.pdbx_strand_id
1 'polypeptide(L)' 'MEKYSQDIMEDCRQRLGLEKNDTSKDNIIMEWSKSRVLNEVTAWNGLIGFGDTIVKWVESICEINLED' A
#
# COMPACT_ATOMS: atom_id res chain seq x y z
N MET A 1 1.31 -17.36 4.32
CA MET A 1 1.69 -16.07 4.92
C MET A 1 1.21 -15.00 3.97
N GLU A 2 0.38 -14.07 4.44
CA GLU A 2 -0.07 -12.96 3.60
C GLU A 2 1.11 -12.02 3.31
N LYS A 3 1.15 -11.46 2.10
CA LYS A 3 2.23 -10.61 1.57
C LYS A 3 2.28 -9.25 2.27
N TYR A 4 1.14 -8.82 2.78
CA TYR A 4 0.93 -7.56 3.48
C TYR A 4 0.16 -7.80 4.78
N SER A 5 0.31 -6.89 5.73
CA SER A 5 -0.47 -6.88 6.98
C SER A 5 -1.94 -6.51 6.73
N GLN A 6 -2.81 -6.82 7.69
CA GLN A 6 -4.26 -6.61 7.52
C GLN A 6 -4.65 -5.14 7.38
N ASP A 7 -3.97 -4.22 8.08
CA ASP A 7 -4.17 -2.77 7.91
C ASP A 7 -3.92 -2.30 6.47
N ILE A 8 -2.84 -2.75 5.85
CA ILE A 8 -2.54 -2.47 4.43
C ILE A 8 -3.65 -3.03 3.52
N MET A 9 -4.11 -4.26 3.79
CA MET A 9 -5.17 -4.89 3.00
C MET A 9 -6.52 -4.18 3.17
N GLU A 10 -6.86 -3.78 4.40
CA GLU A 10 -8.05 -2.99 4.73
C GLU A 10 -8.08 -1.68 3.93
N ASP A 11 -6.98 -0.92 3.95
CA ASP A 11 -6.87 0.33 3.19
C ASP A 11 -7.03 0.10 1.68
N CYS A 12 -6.40 -0.95 1.14
CA CYS A 12 -6.50 -1.30 -0.28
C CYS A 12 -7.93 -1.71 -0.68
N ARG A 13 -8.65 -2.46 0.17
CA ARG A 13 -10.06 -2.82 -0.04
C ARG A 13 -10.94 -1.57 -0.07
N GLN A 14 -10.74 -0.66 0.87
CA GLN A 14 -11.52 0.58 0.96
C GLN A 14 -11.25 1.52 -0.23
N ARG A 15 -10.03 1.53 -0.76
CA ARG A 15 -9.69 2.22 -2.03
C ARG A 15 -10.41 1.64 -3.25
N LEU A 16 -10.75 0.36 -3.22
CA LEU A 16 -11.60 -0.29 -4.23
C LEU A 16 -13.10 -0.06 -4.01
N GLY A 17 -13.48 0.70 -2.98
CA GLY A 17 -14.87 0.94 -2.59
C GLY A 17 -15.52 -0.24 -1.87
N LEU A 18 -14.72 -1.15 -1.30
CA LEU A 18 -15.20 -2.27 -0.50
C LEU A 18 -15.23 -1.91 0.99
N GLU A 19 -16.01 -2.67 1.77
CA GLU A 19 -15.89 -2.65 3.23
C GLU A 19 -14.50 -3.19 3.65
N LYS A 20 -13.94 -2.69 4.76
CA LYS A 20 -12.59 -3.05 5.20
C LYS A 20 -12.36 -4.56 5.39
N ASN A 21 -13.42 -5.30 5.73
CA ASN A 21 -13.39 -6.75 5.95
C ASN A 21 -13.84 -7.56 4.71
N ASP A 22 -14.15 -6.89 3.59
CA ASP A 22 -14.55 -7.57 2.36
C ASP A 22 -13.32 -8.04 1.60
N THR A 23 -13.02 -9.34 1.74
CA THR A 23 -11.84 -9.99 1.15
C THR A 23 -12.07 -10.46 -0.30
N SER A 24 -13.20 -10.11 -0.92
CA SER A 24 -13.59 -10.61 -2.26
C SER A 24 -12.62 -10.25 -3.39
N LYS A 25 -11.74 -9.25 -3.19
CA LYS A 25 -10.74 -8.81 -4.16
C LYS A 25 -9.30 -8.89 -3.66
N ASP A 26 -9.04 -9.63 -2.59
CA ASP A 26 -7.68 -9.75 -2.03
C ASP A 26 -6.68 -10.33 -3.04
N ASN A 27 -7.11 -11.30 -3.86
CA ASN A 27 -6.29 -11.85 -4.93
C ASN A 27 -5.79 -10.77 -5.91
N ILE A 28 -6.65 -9.80 -6.26
CA ILE A 28 -6.30 -8.68 -7.14
C ILE A 28 -5.28 -7.76 -6.46
N ILE A 29 -5.47 -7.47 -5.16
CA ILE A 29 -4.54 -6.63 -4.38
C ILE A 29 -3.16 -7.30 -4.28
N MET A 30 -3.12 -8.63 -4.13
CA MET A 30 -1.87 -9.38 -3.99
C MET A 30 -1.02 -9.37 -5.28
N GLU A 31 -1.67 -9.22 -6.43
CA GLU A 31 -1.04 -9.06 -7.75
C GLU A 31 -0.51 -7.64 -8.00
N TRP A 32 -0.84 -6.65 -7.16
CA TRP A 32 -0.32 -5.29 -7.32
C TRP A 32 1.17 -5.21 -7.02
N SER A 33 1.84 -4.28 -7.73
CA SER A 33 3.20 -3.88 -7.41
C SER A 33 3.26 -3.24 -6.01
N LYS A 34 4.41 -3.37 -5.33
CA LYS A 34 4.64 -2.71 -4.03
C LYS A 34 4.35 -1.19 -4.11
N SER A 35 4.75 -0.54 -5.21
CA SER A 35 4.51 0.88 -5.46
C SER A 35 3.02 1.23 -5.58
N ARG A 36 2.22 0.39 -6.24
CA ARG A 36 0.78 0.59 -6.33
C ARG A 36 0.13 0.44 -4.96
N VAL A 37 0.49 -0.60 -4.21
CA VAL A 37 -0.03 -0.82 -2.85
C VAL A 37 0.26 0.40 -1.96
N LEU A 38 1.51 0.89 -1.97
CA LEU A 38 1.88 2.08 -1.19
C LEU A 38 1.07 3.32 -1.62
N ASN A 39 0.84 3.53 -2.91
CA ASN A 39 0.03 4.64 -3.41
C ASN A 39 -1.44 4.54 -2.97
N GLU A 40 -2.02 3.35 -2.94
CA GLU A 40 -3.41 3.19 -2.48
C GLU A 40 -3.53 3.40 -0.96
N VAL A 41 -2.60 2.82 -0.17
CA VAL A 41 -2.54 3.03 1.29
C VAL A 41 -2.38 4.51 1.63
N THR A 42 -1.41 5.19 1.01
CA THR A 42 -1.17 6.62 1.25
C THR A 42 -2.36 7.47 0.84
N ALA A 43 -2.99 7.19 -0.30
CA ALA A 43 -4.18 7.90 -0.74
C ALA A 43 -5.35 7.73 0.24
N TRP A 44 -5.57 6.53 0.78
CA TRP A 44 -6.62 6.30 1.78
C TRP A 44 -6.38 7.11 3.05
N ASN A 45 -5.12 7.18 3.50
CA ASN A 45 -4.70 7.93 4.68
C ASN A 45 -4.52 9.44 4.44
N GLY A 46 -5.01 9.98 3.31
CA GLY A 46 -4.99 11.41 3.01
C GLY A 46 -3.67 11.96 2.44
N LEU A 47 -2.70 11.10 2.14
CA LEU A 47 -1.38 11.42 1.58
C LEU A 47 -1.36 11.20 0.05
N ILE A 48 -2.34 11.76 -0.64
CA ILE A 48 -2.54 11.53 -2.08
C ILE A 48 -1.32 11.99 -2.88
N GLY A 49 -0.75 11.08 -3.68
CA GLY A 49 0.41 11.36 -4.53
C GLY A 49 1.77 11.35 -3.81
N PHE A 50 1.81 10.99 -2.53
CA PHE A 50 3.04 10.95 -1.75
C PHE A 50 3.76 9.60 -1.75
N GLY A 51 3.21 8.53 -2.34
CA GLY A 51 3.82 7.19 -2.28
C GLY A 51 5.31 7.19 -2.69
N ASP A 52 5.63 7.72 -3.87
CA ASP A 52 7.02 7.80 -4.35
C ASP A 52 7.89 8.74 -3.51
N THR A 53 7.31 9.83 -3.00
CA THR A 53 8.02 10.77 -2.12
C THR A 53 8.39 10.12 -0.79
N ILE A 54 7.49 9.31 -0.23
CA ILE A 54 7.71 8.59 1.02
C ILE A 54 8.82 7.55 0.84
N VAL A 55 8.85 6.80 -0.26
CA VAL A 55 9.96 5.88 -0.57
C VAL A 55 11.29 6.62 -0.53
N LYS A 56 11.40 7.74 -1.27
CA LYS A 56 12.62 8.56 -1.31
C LYS A 56 13.03 9.09 0.07
N TRP A 57 12.06 9.52 0.88
CA TRP A 57 12.35 9.97 2.25
C TRP A 57 12.87 8.84 3.12
N VAL A 58 12.24 7.65 3.07
CA VAL A 58 12.68 6.51 3.86
C VAL A 58 14.07 6.05 3.44
N GLU A 59 14.34 5.93 2.14
CA GLU A 59 15.67 5.57 1.64
C GLU A 59 16.74 6.59 2.07
N SER A 60 16.44 7.89 1.97
CA SER A 60 17.38 8.94 2.33
C SER A 60 17.61 9.09 3.84
N ILE A 61 16.58 8.90 4.67
CA ILE A 61 16.66 9.11 6.13
C ILE A 61 17.18 7.87 6.83
N CYS A 62 16.72 6.69 6.41
CA CYS A 62 17.08 5.43 7.03
C CYS A 62 18.32 4.79 6.37
N GLU A 63 18.86 5.39 5.30
CA GLU A 63 20.02 4.89 4.56
C GLU A 63 19.85 3.43 4.08
N ILE A 64 18.63 3.09 3.65
CA ILE A 64 18.27 1.76 3.11
C ILE A 64 17.91 1.85 1.62
N ASN A 65 18.00 0.72 0.92
CA ASN A 65 17.49 0.58 -0.44
C ASN A 65 16.22 -0.29 -0.41
N LEU A 66 15.10 0.24 -0.92
CA LEU A 66 13.81 -0.46 -0.93
C LEU A 66 13.51 -1.16 -2.26
N GLU A 67 14.40 -1.05 -3.26
CA GLU A 67 14.29 -1.71 -4.57
C GLU A 67 14.63 -3.22 -4.57
N ASP A 68 14.89 -3.82 -3.40
CA ASP A 68 15.04 -5.29 -3.21
C ASP A 68 13.71 -6.02 -2.85
#